data_AF-A0A266NHW1-F1
#
_entry.id   AF-A0A266NHW1-F1
#
_cell.length_a   1.000
_cell.length_b   1.000
_cell.length_c   1.000
_cell.angle_alpha   90.00
_cell.angle_beta   90.00
_cell.angle_gamma   90.00
#
_symmetry.space_group_name_H-M   'P 1'
#
loop_
_entity.id
_entity.type
_entity.pdbx_description
1 polymer ?
#
loop_
_entity_poly.entity_id
_entity_poly.type
_entity_poly.pdbx_seq_one_letter_code
_entity_poly.pdbx_strand_id
1 'polypeptide(L)'
;MPVYETCVASPHSRCQCAACTQQRKAVSALTEPARPEGMARGSVFAKSCALPDGLMDFSNYNAFVPVEALTQYGEFAVLGTETHTACAPAALHWIGGSISARLFAARLQGSLSVKAPPRSRVVVTVLMPSTNSGDSAFYRHEQYGQLTDGNTRVRLTVKQLQDGSISAYGFYTGTKSEWQRVPVIAAQAHDEQRIAHVGNGLEISWKPTPDPSSIAPLARLEGASLKPAAWVFPPSEQADKMLINPVYPPDYQDAIVWFPGLAHRAPVYVSINVRLPENDEHHG
;
A
#
# COMPACT_ATOMS: atom_id res chain seq x y z
N MET A 1 -41.63 6.48 -52.96
CA MET A 1 -41.98 7.91 -53.09
C MET A 1 -43.48 8.06 -52.88
N PRO A 2 -44.00 9.24 -52.48
CA PRO A 2 -43.33 10.37 -51.80
C PRO A 2 -43.49 10.18 -50.25
N VAL A 3 -43.41 11.14 -49.33
CA VAL A 3 -42.89 12.53 -49.30
C VAL A 3 -41.96 12.67 -48.07
N TYR A 4 -41.24 13.78 -47.94
CA TYR A 4 -40.85 14.33 -46.62
C TYR A 4 -41.71 15.58 -46.36
N GLU A 5 -42.34 15.68 -45.20
CA GLU A 5 -42.93 16.93 -44.71
C GLU A 5 -42.24 17.37 -43.41
N THR A 6 -41.69 18.58 -43.43
CA THR A 6 -40.86 19.15 -42.38
C THR A 6 -41.70 19.87 -41.33
N CYS A 7 -41.71 19.38 -40.08
CA CYS A 7 -42.25 20.16 -38.97
C CYS A 7 -41.21 21.17 -38.45
N VAL A 8 -41.51 22.45 -38.66
CA VAL A 8 -40.73 23.59 -38.19
C VAL A 8 -40.87 23.74 -36.66
N ALA A 9 -39.75 23.94 -35.96
CA ALA A 9 -39.78 24.26 -34.54
C ALA A 9 -40.10 25.75 -34.32
N SER A 10 -41.04 26.04 -33.42
CA SER A 10 -41.18 27.37 -32.80
C SER A 10 -41.67 27.21 -31.35
N PRO A 11 -41.12 27.95 -30.37
CA PRO A 11 -41.41 27.75 -28.96
C PRO A 11 -42.69 28.49 -28.52
N HIS A 12 -43.27 28.01 -27.42
CA HIS A 12 -44.51 28.50 -26.76
C HIS A 12 -45.85 28.00 -27.32
N SER A 13 -46.22 26.78 -26.92
CA SER A 13 -47.60 26.46 -26.50
C SER A 13 -47.62 25.23 -25.59
N ARG A 14 -48.22 25.36 -24.40
CA ARG A 14 -48.43 24.24 -23.47
C ARG A 14 -49.68 23.46 -23.88
N CYS A 15 -49.52 22.40 -24.68
CA CYS A 15 -50.58 21.41 -24.86
C CYS A 15 -50.48 20.34 -23.77
N GLN A 16 -51.33 20.44 -22.74
CA GLN A 16 -51.55 19.36 -21.78
C GLN A 16 -52.31 18.23 -22.48
N CYS A 17 -51.66 17.09 -22.70
CA CYS A 17 -52.32 15.88 -23.17
C CYS A 17 -52.39 14.87 -22.01
N ALA A 18 -53.59 14.35 -21.73
CA ALA A 18 -53.89 13.57 -20.51
C ALA A 18 -53.24 12.17 -20.45
N ALA A 19 -52.44 11.79 -21.46
CA ALA A 19 -51.73 10.51 -21.52
C ALA A 19 -50.49 10.43 -20.59
N CYS A 20 -49.94 11.56 -20.14
CA CYS A 20 -48.66 11.58 -19.40
C CYS A 20 -48.77 11.16 -17.91
N THR A 21 -49.99 10.98 -17.39
CA THR A 21 -50.22 10.71 -15.95
C THR A 21 -50.18 9.22 -15.61
N GLN A 22 -50.46 8.32 -16.57
CA GLN A 22 -50.56 6.87 -16.31
C GLN A 22 -49.19 6.17 -16.17
N GLN A 23 -48.10 6.77 -16.67
CA GLN A 23 -46.75 6.15 -16.67
C GLN A 23 -45.87 6.51 -15.46
N ARG A 24 -46.35 7.31 -14.50
CA ARG A 24 -45.61 7.65 -13.27
C ARG A 24 -45.73 6.64 -12.11
N LYS A 25 -46.47 5.52 -12.29
CA LYS A 25 -46.61 4.46 -11.27
C LYS A 25 -46.02 3.09 -11.66
N ALA A 26 -45.24 3.02 -12.74
CA ALA A 26 -44.62 1.77 -13.21
C ALA A 26 -43.10 1.87 -13.45
N VAL A 27 -42.42 2.83 -12.82
CA VAL A 27 -40.95 2.92 -12.78
C VAL A 27 -40.48 3.11 -11.33
N SER A 28 -40.83 2.13 -10.49
CA SER A 28 -40.32 1.99 -9.11
C SER A 28 -40.14 0.51 -8.75
N ALA A 29 -39.65 -0.27 -9.72
CA ALA A 29 -39.32 -1.68 -9.59
C ALA A 29 -38.22 -2.08 -10.60
N LEU A 30 -37.26 -1.17 -10.84
CA LEU A 30 -35.94 -1.60 -11.29
C LEU A 30 -35.14 -1.87 -10.02
N THR A 31 -35.01 -3.15 -9.70
CA THR A 31 -34.11 -3.66 -8.67
C THR A 31 -32.75 -3.01 -8.86
N GLU A 32 -32.28 -2.23 -7.88
CA GLU A 32 -30.87 -1.82 -7.86
C GLU A 32 -30.04 -3.10 -8.03
N PRO A 33 -29.01 -3.13 -8.90
CA PRO A 33 -28.11 -4.28 -8.93
C PRO A 33 -27.58 -4.46 -7.51
N ALA A 34 -27.87 -5.61 -6.91
CA ALA A 34 -27.57 -5.86 -5.51
C ALA A 34 -26.10 -5.50 -5.26
N ARG A 35 -25.88 -4.44 -4.47
CA ARG A 35 -24.53 -4.00 -4.08
C ARG A 35 -23.81 -5.25 -3.57
N PRO A 36 -22.65 -5.64 -4.13
CA PRO A 36 -22.08 -6.96 -3.89
C PRO A 36 -22.01 -7.25 -2.38
N GLU A 37 -22.89 -8.15 -1.94
CA GLU A 37 -23.00 -8.58 -0.55
C GLU A 37 -21.74 -9.40 -0.24
N GLY A 38 -20.75 -8.71 0.34
CA GLY A 38 -19.37 -9.20 0.35
C GLY A 38 -18.30 -8.11 0.41
N MET A 39 -18.66 -6.82 0.28
CA MET A 39 -17.75 -5.72 0.63
C MET A 39 -17.19 -5.93 2.05
N ALA A 40 -15.88 -6.15 2.15
CA ALA A 40 -15.19 -6.72 3.30
C ALA A 40 -15.16 -5.82 4.54
N ARG A 41 -16.30 -5.70 5.23
CA ARG A 41 -16.42 -5.09 6.56
C ARG A 41 -15.78 -6.00 7.61
N GLY A 42 -14.45 -5.97 7.68
CA GLY A 42 -13.69 -6.69 8.71
C GLY A 42 -12.51 -7.53 8.22
N SER A 43 -11.94 -7.23 7.04
CA SER A 43 -10.66 -7.81 6.62
C SER A 43 -9.52 -6.81 6.75
N VAL A 44 -8.30 -7.31 6.96
CA VAL A 44 -7.04 -6.56 7.07
C VAL A 44 -5.91 -7.18 6.23
N PHE A 45 -4.93 -6.36 5.89
CA PHE A 45 -3.70 -6.80 5.21
C PHE A 45 -2.68 -7.40 6.19
N ALA A 46 -2.46 -6.73 7.32
CA ALA A 46 -1.54 -7.14 8.39
C ALA A 46 -2.20 -6.91 9.76
N LYS A 47 -1.93 -7.79 10.71
CA LYS A 47 -2.29 -7.74 12.14
C LYS A 47 -1.20 -8.44 12.96
N SER A 48 -1.17 -8.20 14.27
CA SER A 48 -0.26 -8.93 15.16
C SER A 48 -0.64 -10.41 15.25
N CYS A 49 0.37 -11.29 15.18
CA CYS A 49 0.26 -12.72 15.48
C CYS A 49 -0.15 -13.03 16.93
N ALA A 50 -0.10 -12.05 17.84
CA ALA A 50 -0.57 -12.21 19.22
C ALA A 50 -2.12 -12.16 19.34
N LEU A 51 -2.82 -11.80 18.26
CA LEU A 51 -4.29 -11.76 18.20
C LEU A 51 -4.86 -13.07 17.61
N PRO A 52 -5.87 -13.70 18.24
CA PRO A 52 -6.56 -14.87 17.70
C PRO A 52 -7.13 -14.70 16.28
N ASP A 53 -7.43 -15.82 15.63
CA ASP A 53 -8.16 -15.89 14.35
C ASP A 53 -9.42 -14.98 14.34
N GLY A 54 -9.61 -14.24 13.26
CA GLY A 54 -10.76 -13.34 13.05
C GLY A 54 -10.67 -12.03 13.82
N LEU A 55 -9.77 -11.92 14.80
CA LEU A 55 -9.65 -10.74 15.66
C LEU A 55 -8.60 -9.77 15.10
N MET A 56 -9.05 -8.62 14.61
CA MET A 56 -8.18 -7.60 14.00
C MET A 56 -7.53 -6.66 15.03
N ASP A 57 -8.17 -6.45 16.19
CA ASP A 57 -7.84 -5.35 17.09
C ASP A 57 -7.60 -5.78 18.53
N PHE A 58 -6.52 -5.27 19.12
CA PHE A 58 -6.24 -5.44 20.54
C PHE A 58 -7.38 -4.94 21.44
N SER A 59 -8.03 -3.81 21.11
CA SER A 59 -9.15 -3.29 21.90
C SER A 59 -10.33 -4.26 22.04
N ASN A 60 -10.46 -5.21 21.12
CA ASN A 60 -11.52 -6.21 21.11
C ASN A 60 -11.09 -7.52 21.81
N TYR A 61 -9.85 -7.57 22.29
CA TYR A 61 -9.20 -8.71 22.94
C TYR A 61 -8.80 -8.39 24.38
N ASN A 62 -8.02 -7.32 24.55
CA ASN A 62 -7.44 -6.82 25.79
C ASN A 62 -7.64 -5.29 25.87
N ALA A 63 -7.89 -4.75 27.06
CA ALA A 63 -7.94 -3.29 27.27
C ALA A 63 -6.59 -2.56 27.09
N PHE A 64 -5.54 -3.26 26.68
CA PHE A 64 -4.16 -2.77 26.56
C PHE A 64 -3.60 -3.12 25.17
N VAL A 65 -2.93 -2.14 24.55
CA VAL A 65 -2.22 -2.30 23.27
C VAL A 65 -0.71 -2.29 23.55
N PRO A 66 0.01 -3.40 23.34
CA PRO A 66 1.44 -3.47 23.60
C PRO A 66 2.30 -2.69 22.58
N VAL A 67 3.54 -2.37 22.95
CA VAL A 67 4.62 -2.13 21.99
C VAL A 67 5.13 -3.50 21.52
N GLU A 68 5.20 -3.71 20.22
CA GLU A 68 5.53 -5.02 19.63
C GLU A 68 6.70 -4.91 18.65
N ALA A 69 7.47 -6.00 18.51
CA ALA A 69 8.42 -6.10 17.41
C ALA A 69 7.67 -6.16 16.07
N LEU A 70 8.18 -5.49 15.04
CA LEU A 70 7.58 -5.49 13.70
C LEU A 70 7.40 -6.91 13.11
N THR A 71 8.23 -7.86 13.54
CA THR A 71 8.11 -9.28 13.19
C THR A 71 6.82 -9.95 13.65
N GLN A 72 6.07 -9.35 14.59
CA GLN A 72 4.71 -9.79 14.94
C GLN A 72 3.68 -9.55 13.83
N TYR A 73 3.97 -8.65 12.88
CA TYR A 73 3.05 -8.29 11.79
C TYR A 73 3.46 -8.90 10.45
N GLY A 74 4.74 -9.22 10.27
CA GLY A 74 5.27 -9.74 9.01
C GLY A 74 6.78 -9.81 8.95
N GLU A 75 7.28 -10.46 7.90
CA GLU A 75 8.67 -10.31 7.49
C GLU A 75 8.84 -8.99 6.76
N PHE A 76 9.92 -8.27 7.06
CA PHE A 76 10.17 -6.97 6.46
C PHE A 76 11.61 -6.80 5.98
N ALA A 77 11.79 -5.89 5.04
CA ALA A 77 13.08 -5.39 4.60
C ALA A 77 13.04 -3.87 4.44
N VAL A 78 14.21 -3.26 4.61
CA VAL A 78 14.49 -1.88 4.30
C VAL A 78 15.52 -1.87 3.18
N LEU A 79 15.16 -1.25 2.06
CA LEU A 79 15.95 -1.16 0.84
C LEU A 79 16.18 0.30 0.48
N GLY A 80 17.24 0.62 -0.27
CA GLY A 80 17.49 1.99 -0.71
C GLY A 80 18.22 2.12 -2.04
N THR A 81 18.17 3.32 -2.60
CA THR A 81 18.94 3.69 -3.81
C THR A 81 20.37 4.05 -3.45
N GLU A 82 21.34 3.47 -4.16
CA GLU A 82 22.77 3.77 -3.98
C GLU A 82 23.11 5.23 -4.33
N THR A 83 22.79 5.61 -5.56
CA THR A 83 22.92 6.97 -6.08
C THR A 83 21.60 7.74 -5.96
N HIS A 84 21.65 9.03 -6.28
CA HIS A 84 20.44 9.80 -6.51
C HIS A 84 19.74 9.30 -7.79
N THR A 85 18.40 9.27 -7.78
CA THR A 85 17.57 8.84 -8.91
C THR A 85 17.68 9.77 -10.10
N ALA A 86 17.53 9.19 -11.29
CA ALA A 86 17.49 9.89 -12.56
C ALA A 86 16.16 9.59 -13.27
N CYS A 87 16.06 9.83 -14.58
CA CYS A 87 14.86 9.54 -15.35
C CYS A 87 14.54 8.04 -15.47
N ALA A 88 15.55 7.17 -15.32
CA ALA A 88 15.39 5.72 -15.33
C ALA A 88 15.19 5.16 -13.90
N PRO A 89 14.45 4.04 -13.73
CA PRO A 89 14.33 3.36 -12.44
C PRO A 89 15.69 2.94 -11.85
N ALA A 90 15.91 3.24 -10.57
CA ALA A 90 17.11 2.86 -9.83
C ALA A 90 16.88 1.55 -9.06
N ALA A 91 17.88 0.66 -9.03
CA ALA A 91 17.81 -0.60 -8.30
C ALA A 91 17.77 -0.36 -6.77
N LEU A 92 16.92 -1.12 -6.06
CA LEU A 92 16.80 -1.06 -4.61
C LEU A 92 17.70 -2.11 -3.94
N HIS A 93 18.66 -1.61 -3.17
CA HIS A 93 19.72 -2.36 -2.51
C HIS A 93 19.40 -2.61 -1.04
N TRP A 94 19.86 -3.74 -0.50
CA TRP A 94 19.59 -4.20 0.86
C TRP A 94 20.29 -3.38 1.94
N ILE A 95 19.51 -2.80 2.85
CA ILE A 95 20.02 -2.11 4.06
C ILE A 95 19.89 -3.02 5.29
N GLY A 96 18.77 -3.74 5.42
CA GLY A 96 18.50 -4.67 6.51
C GLY A 96 17.07 -5.21 6.49
N GLY A 97 16.72 -6.08 7.42
CA GLY A 97 15.38 -6.66 7.52
C GLY A 97 15.27 -7.70 8.63
N SER A 98 14.11 -8.34 8.74
CA SER A 98 13.85 -9.42 9.72
C SER A 98 14.48 -10.77 9.34
N ILE A 99 14.78 -10.96 8.06
CA ILE A 99 15.38 -12.17 7.49
C ILE A 99 16.56 -11.79 6.59
N SER A 100 17.31 -12.77 6.08
CA SER A 100 18.46 -12.48 5.21
C SER A 100 18.04 -11.97 3.82
N ALA A 101 18.91 -11.19 3.18
CA ALA A 101 18.71 -10.65 1.84
C ALA A 101 18.37 -11.72 0.79
N ARG A 102 18.87 -12.95 0.96
CA ARG A 102 18.54 -14.10 0.09
C ARG A 102 17.14 -14.63 0.32
N LEU A 103 16.74 -14.82 1.57
CA LEU A 103 15.40 -15.31 1.90
C LEU A 103 14.33 -14.27 1.50
N PHE A 104 14.62 -12.98 1.68
CA PHE A 104 13.71 -11.91 1.26
C PHE A 104 13.60 -11.83 -0.27
N ALA A 105 14.70 -11.96 -1.03
CA ALA A 105 14.67 -12.07 -2.48
C ALA A 105 13.85 -13.27 -2.97
N ALA A 106 13.99 -14.43 -2.30
CA ALA A 106 13.24 -15.63 -2.61
C ALA A 106 11.73 -15.43 -2.38
N ARG A 107 11.34 -14.78 -1.28
CA ARG A 107 9.93 -14.46 -0.98
C ARG A 107 9.35 -13.38 -1.92
N LEU A 108 10.17 -12.40 -2.34
CA LEU A 108 9.84 -11.46 -3.43
C LEU A 108 9.69 -12.14 -4.80
N GLN A 109 10.29 -13.32 -4.97
CA GLN A 109 10.43 -14.04 -6.25
C GLN A 109 11.08 -13.13 -7.33
N GLY A 110 12.12 -12.38 -6.96
CA GLY A 110 12.79 -11.43 -7.86
C GLY A 110 13.44 -10.24 -7.15
N SER A 111 13.68 -9.17 -7.91
CA SER A 111 14.29 -7.93 -7.43
C SER A 111 13.36 -6.72 -7.56
N LEU A 112 13.79 -5.61 -6.96
CA LEU A 112 13.04 -4.37 -6.82
C LEU A 112 13.81 -3.18 -7.39
N SER A 113 13.10 -2.25 -8.00
CA SER A 113 13.61 -0.94 -8.43
C SER A 113 12.56 0.15 -8.20
N VAL A 114 13.01 1.40 -8.16
CA VAL A 114 12.16 2.57 -7.94
C VAL A 114 12.46 3.67 -8.95
N LYS A 115 11.42 4.24 -9.54
CA LYS A 115 11.46 5.53 -10.22
C LYS A 115 10.95 6.59 -9.26
N ALA A 116 11.59 7.75 -9.25
CA ALA A 116 11.26 8.87 -8.37
C ALA A 116 11.63 10.20 -9.06
N PRO A 117 11.18 11.35 -8.54
CA PRO A 117 11.63 12.66 -9.01
C PRO A 117 13.17 12.73 -9.10
N PRO A 118 13.76 13.30 -10.16
CA PRO A 118 15.21 13.35 -10.34
C PRO A 118 15.94 13.97 -9.14
N ARG A 119 17.17 13.51 -8.91
CA ARG A 119 18.02 13.85 -7.76
C ARG A 119 17.51 13.33 -6.40
N SER A 120 16.42 12.56 -6.32
CA SER A 120 15.98 11.99 -5.04
C SER A 120 16.86 10.83 -4.57
N ARG A 121 17.08 10.69 -3.26
CA ARG A 121 17.43 9.43 -2.62
C ARG A 121 16.17 8.79 -2.06
N VAL A 122 16.01 7.48 -2.21
CA VAL A 122 14.81 6.76 -1.79
C VAL A 122 15.17 5.62 -0.86
N VAL A 123 14.43 5.50 0.25
CA VAL A 123 14.43 4.32 1.12
C VAL A 123 13.02 3.74 1.14
N VAL A 124 12.89 2.44 0.88
CA VAL A 124 11.62 1.72 0.85
C VAL A 124 11.62 0.67 1.96
N THR A 125 10.59 0.70 2.81
CA THR A 125 10.28 -0.43 3.70
C THR A 125 9.25 -1.30 3.04
N VAL A 126 9.53 -2.60 2.92
CA VAL A 126 8.61 -3.60 2.36
C VAL A 126 8.21 -4.56 3.48
N LEU A 127 6.91 -4.76 3.69
CA LEU A 127 6.35 -5.71 4.66
C LEU A 127 5.56 -6.79 3.93
N MET A 128 5.88 -8.05 4.23
CA MET A 128 5.12 -9.22 3.81
C MET A 128 4.41 -9.80 5.04
N PRO A 129 3.07 -9.76 5.10
CA PRO A 129 2.35 -10.06 6.33
C PRO A 129 2.57 -11.50 6.78
N SER A 130 2.55 -11.71 8.10
CA SER A 130 2.55 -13.03 8.73
C SER A 130 1.15 -13.64 8.60
N THR A 131 0.74 -13.94 7.36
CA THR A 131 -0.54 -14.60 7.08
C THR A 131 -0.47 -16.05 7.56
N ASN A 132 -1.03 -16.32 8.75
CA ASN A 132 -1.44 -17.66 9.10
C ASN A 132 -2.51 -18.11 8.08
N SER A 133 -2.31 -19.24 7.42
CA SER A 133 -3.15 -19.70 6.30
C SER A 133 -4.60 -19.99 6.68
N GLY A 134 -4.92 -20.03 7.97
CA GLY A 134 -6.29 -20.18 8.49
C GLY A 134 -6.93 -18.92 9.10
N ASP A 135 -6.21 -17.79 9.25
CA ASP A 135 -6.80 -16.61 9.93
C ASP A 135 -7.77 -15.84 9.01
N SER A 136 -9.04 -15.90 9.40
CA SER A 136 -10.19 -15.33 8.71
C SER A 136 -10.23 -13.80 8.68
N ALA A 137 -9.40 -13.12 9.47
CA ALA A 137 -9.28 -11.66 9.44
C ALA A 137 -8.52 -11.15 8.21
N PHE A 138 -7.73 -11.97 7.51
CA PHE A 138 -6.95 -11.50 6.36
C PHE A 138 -7.80 -11.32 5.10
N TYR A 139 -7.42 -10.38 4.24
CA TYR A 139 -7.93 -10.33 2.87
C TYR A 139 -7.55 -11.59 2.09
N ARG A 140 -8.51 -12.13 1.36
CA ARG A 140 -8.32 -13.21 0.39
C ARG A 140 -7.83 -12.67 -0.95
N HIS A 141 -7.18 -13.53 -1.75
CA HIS A 141 -6.56 -13.12 -3.02
C HIS A 141 -7.57 -12.45 -3.98
N GLU A 142 -8.77 -13.01 -4.07
CA GLU A 142 -9.86 -12.53 -4.92
C GLU A 142 -10.42 -11.15 -4.52
N GLN A 143 -10.21 -10.72 -3.26
CA GLN A 143 -10.75 -9.45 -2.77
C GLN A 143 -9.92 -8.25 -3.24
N TYR A 144 -8.60 -8.39 -3.43
CA TYR A 144 -7.72 -7.26 -3.79
C TYR A 144 -8.09 -6.58 -5.11
N GLY A 145 -8.67 -7.31 -6.06
CA GLY A 145 -9.18 -6.75 -7.32
C GLY A 145 -10.40 -5.84 -7.17
N GLN A 146 -11.00 -5.76 -5.98
CA GLN A 146 -12.19 -4.96 -5.67
C GLN A 146 -11.91 -3.80 -4.71
N LEU A 147 -10.67 -3.64 -4.25
CA LEU A 147 -10.26 -2.62 -3.28
C LEU A 147 -9.56 -1.45 -3.96
N THR A 148 -10.04 -0.23 -3.71
CA THR A 148 -9.26 1.01 -3.90
C THR A 148 -8.37 1.30 -2.70
N ASP A 149 -8.86 0.90 -1.51
CA ASP A 149 -8.25 1.14 -0.21
C ASP A 149 -8.38 -0.13 0.63
N GLY A 150 -7.38 -0.40 1.46
CA GLY A 150 -7.30 -1.58 2.32
C GLY A 150 -6.93 -1.19 3.74
N ASN A 151 -7.53 -1.87 4.72
CA ASN A 151 -7.16 -1.74 6.12
C ASN A 151 -5.87 -2.51 6.39
N THR A 152 -4.93 -1.89 7.08
CA THR A 152 -3.83 -2.56 7.78
C THR A 152 -3.93 -2.24 9.27
N ARG A 153 -3.31 -3.05 10.13
CA ARG A 153 -3.13 -2.73 11.57
C ARG A 153 -1.77 -2.15 11.91
N VAL A 154 -0.87 -2.07 10.92
CA VAL A 154 0.43 -1.40 11.04
C VAL A 154 0.70 -0.55 9.80
N ARG A 155 1.21 0.67 10.01
CA ARG A 155 1.85 1.50 8.97
C ARG A 155 3.27 1.84 9.40
N LEU A 156 4.20 1.84 8.44
CA LEU A 156 5.64 1.90 8.67
C LEU A 156 6.24 3.17 8.08
N THR A 157 7.34 3.62 8.67
CA THR A 157 8.20 4.67 8.14
C THR A 157 9.65 4.43 8.57
N VAL A 158 10.58 5.18 8.00
CA VAL A 158 12.00 5.15 8.38
C VAL A 158 12.52 6.54 8.66
N LYS A 159 13.49 6.62 9.57
CA LYS A 159 14.33 7.80 9.77
C LYS A 159 15.77 7.42 9.52
N GLN A 160 16.47 8.19 8.69
CA GLN A 160 17.92 8.20 8.73
C GLN A 160 18.37 9.07 9.89
N LEU A 161 19.31 8.54 10.68
CA LEU A 161 19.91 9.20 11.84
C LEU A 161 21.18 9.97 11.42
N GLN A 162 21.72 10.78 12.32
CA GLN A 162 22.92 11.60 12.05
C GLN A 162 24.18 10.77 11.72
N ASP A 163 24.26 9.53 12.22
CA ASP A 163 25.34 8.58 11.91
C ASP A 163 25.15 7.86 10.55
N GLY A 164 24.21 8.32 9.72
CA GLY A 164 23.89 7.76 8.41
C GLY A 164 23.05 6.48 8.43
N SER A 165 22.88 5.84 9.60
CA SER A 165 22.08 4.63 9.76
C SER A 165 20.58 4.89 9.61
N ILE A 166 19.82 3.83 9.36
CA ILE A 166 18.36 3.85 9.22
C ILE A 166 17.73 3.21 10.45
N SER A 167 16.72 3.88 11.03
CA SER A 167 15.81 3.31 12.03
C SER A 167 14.44 3.14 11.40
N ALA A 168 13.92 1.90 11.38
CA ALA A 168 12.58 1.58 10.93
C ALA A 168 11.64 1.40 12.12
N TYR A 169 10.45 1.99 12.04
CA TYR A 169 9.42 1.82 13.06
C TYR A 169 8.03 1.89 12.42
N GLY A 170 7.02 1.51 13.20
CA GLY A 170 5.62 1.62 12.78
C GLY A 170 4.72 2.11 13.89
N PHE A 171 3.50 2.45 13.51
CA PHE A 171 2.39 2.66 14.44
C PHE A 171 1.33 1.60 14.24
N TYR A 172 0.84 1.08 15.36
CA TYR A 172 -0.40 0.32 15.40
C TYR A 172 -1.55 1.26 15.07
N THR A 173 -2.32 0.95 14.04
CA THR A 173 -3.39 1.84 13.57
C THR A 173 -4.64 1.77 14.45
N GLY A 174 -4.87 0.60 15.09
CA GLY A 174 -6.06 0.29 15.86
C GLY A 174 -7.35 0.70 15.16
N THR A 175 -8.25 1.33 15.93
CA THR A 175 -9.58 1.77 15.48
C THR A 175 -9.58 3.13 14.75
N LYS A 176 -8.43 3.82 14.62
CA LYS A 176 -8.33 5.09 13.88
C LYS A 176 -8.51 4.85 12.37
N SER A 177 -9.62 5.30 11.81
CA SER A 177 -10.04 4.94 10.44
C SER A 177 -9.20 5.61 9.34
N GLU A 178 -8.59 6.73 9.68
CA GLU A 178 -7.63 7.51 8.90
C GLU A 178 -6.19 6.97 8.99
N TRP A 179 -5.88 6.15 10.01
CA TRP A 179 -4.61 5.42 10.10
C TRP A 179 -4.70 4.04 9.47
N GLN A 180 -5.84 3.35 9.58
CA GLN A 180 -6.02 1.98 9.06
C GLN A 180 -5.93 1.90 7.53
N ARG A 181 -6.54 2.86 6.83
CA ARG A 181 -6.70 2.78 5.37
C ARG A 181 -5.44 3.27 4.65
N VAL A 182 -5.01 2.47 3.67
CA VAL A 182 -3.97 2.80 2.69
C VAL A 182 -4.44 2.40 1.29
N PRO A 183 -3.96 3.06 0.22
CA PRO A 183 -4.27 2.67 -1.16
C PRO A 183 -3.94 1.21 -1.44
N VAL A 184 -4.80 0.54 -2.22
CA VAL A 184 -4.55 -0.80 -2.78
C VAL A 184 -4.27 -0.67 -4.27
N ILE A 185 -3.06 -1.01 -4.68
CA ILE A 185 -2.52 -0.72 -6.01
C ILE A 185 -2.16 -2.03 -6.71
N ALA A 186 -2.66 -2.19 -7.94
CA ALA A 186 -2.31 -3.31 -8.80
C ALA A 186 -0.93 -3.08 -9.42
N ALA A 187 0.00 -4.02 -9.25
CA ALA A 187 1.27 -4.05 -9.98
C ALA A 187 1.04 -4.59 -11.39
N GLN A 188 0.80 -3.68 -12.34
CA GLN A 188 0.44 -3.99 -13.72
C GLN A 188 1.62 -4.58 -14.50
N ALA A 189 1.33 -5.44 -15.49
CA ALA A 189 2.37 -5.98 -16.36
C ALA A 189 2.90 -4.90 -17.31
N HIS A 190 4.22 -4.74 -17.36
CA HIS A 190 4.92 -3.91 -18.33
C HIS A 190 6.23 -4.60 -18.70
N ASP A 191 6.38 -5.01 -19.96
CA ASP A 191 7.47 -5.89 -20.42
C ASP A 191 7.67 -7.10 -19.50
N GLU A 192 8.91 -7.33 -19.03
CA GLU A 192 9.27 -8.38 -18.08
C GLU A 192 9.00 -8.01 -16.60
N GLN A 193 8.32 -6.91 -16.32
CA GLN A 193 8.18 -6.34 -14.97
C GLN A 193 6.72 -6.20 -14.52
N ARG A 194 6.56 -5.95 -13.21
CA ARG A 194 5.29 -5.54 -12.59
C ARG A 194 5.47 -4.17 -11.96
N ILE A 195 4.71 -3.17 -12.41
CA ILE A 195 4.87 -1.76 -12.01
C ILE A 195 3.66 -1.29 -11.21
N ALA A 196 3.88 -0.71 -10.04
CA ALA A 196 2.86 -0.05 -9.22
C ALA A 196 3.17 1.44 -9.12
N HIS A 197 2.23 2.30 -9.56
CA HIS A 197 2.34 3.76 -9.45
C HIS A 197 1.84 4.19 -8.07
N VAL A 198 2.75 4.55 -7.16
CA VAL A 198 2.43 4.80 -5.75
C VAL A 198 2.00 6.26 -5.48
N GLY A 199 2.14 7.14 -6.47
CA GLY A 199 1.78 8.56 -6.40
C GLY A 199 3.01 9.47 -6.38
N ASN A 200 2.82 10.78 -6.51
CA ASN A 200 3.90 11.79 -6.45
C ASN A 200 5.12 11.50 -7.37
N GLY A 201 4.88 10.92 -8.55
CA GLY A 201 5.93 10.53 -9.49
C GLY A 201 6.74 9.29 -9.11
N LEU A 202 6.29 8.54 -8.10
CA LEU A 202 6.91 7.30 -7.64
C LEU A 202 6.30 6.07 -8.30
N GLU A 203 7.18 5.19 -8.78
CA GLU A 203 6.80 3.88 -9.34
C GLU A 203 7.71 2.83 -8.70
N ILE A 204 7.14 1.78 -8.11
CA ILE A 204 7.90 0.61 -7.67
C ILE A 204 7.73 -0.49 -8.72
N SER A 205 8.85 -1.03 -9.19
CA SER A 205 8.88 -2.07 -10.21
C SER A 205 9.53 -3.34 -9.68
N TRP A 206 8.80 -4.45 -9.74
CA TRP A 206 9.30 -5.80 -9.46
C TRP A 206 9.75 -6.44 -10.77
N LYS A 207 11.00 -6.91 -10.83
CA LYS A 207 11.46 -7.81 -11.90
C LYS A 207 11.42 -9.25 -11.38
N PRO A 208 10.50 -10.12 -11.83
CA PRO A 208 10.46 -11.51 -11.42
C PRO A 208 11.71 -12.28 -11.88
N THR A 209 12.13 -13.26 -11.08
CA THR A 209 13.09 -14.28 -11.51
C THR A 209 12.31 -15.57 -11.81
N PRO A 210 12.27 -16.07 -13.06
CA PRO A 210 11.44 -17.23 -13.42
C PRO A 210 11.82 -18.54 -12.73
N ASP A 211 13.12 -18.76 -12.48
CA ASP A 211 13.65 -19.92 -11.76
C ASP A 211 13.95 -19.55 -10.29
N PRO A 212 13.19 -20.10 -9.32
CA PRO A 212 13.43 -19.85 -7.88
C PRO A 212 14.83 -20.25 -7.40
N SER A 213 15.49 -21.22 -8.05
CA SER A 213 16.83 -21.67 -7.67
C SER A 213 17.93 -20.66 -8.05
N SER A 214 17.70 -19.88 -9.12
CA SER A 214 18.59 -18.82 -9.60
C SER A 214 18.44 -17.48 -8.86
N ILE A 215 17.56 -17.37 -7.86
CA ILE A 215 17.37 -16.13 -7.10
C ILE A 215 18.63 -15.80 -6.27
N ALA A 216 19.34 -14.76 -6.73
CA ALA A 216 20.46 -14.16 -6.02
C ALA A 216 20.00 -13.35 -4.78
N PRO A 217 20.84 -13.19 -3.75
CA PRO A 217 20.58 -12.24 -2.67
C PRO A 217 20.49 -10.80 -3.21
N LEU A 218 19.64 -9.97 -2.59
CA LEU A 218 19.66 -8.53 -2.86
C LEU A 218 21.04 -7.96 -2.49
N ALA A 219 21.66 -7.22 -3.42
CA ALA A 219 22.96 -6.60 -3.21
C ALA A 219 22.90 -5.58 -2.06
N ARG A 220 23.90 -5.55 -1.17
CA ARG A 220 23.96 -4.64 -0.03
C ARG A 220 24.13 -3.19 -0.51
N LEU A 221 23.51 -2.26 0.21
CA LEU A 221 23.80 -0.83 0.09
C LEU A 221 24.99 -0.47 1.01
N GLU A 222 26.09 -0.02 0.41
CA GLU A 222 27.26 0.43 1.18
C GLU A 222 27.01 1.77 1.89
N GLY A 223 27.63 1.94 3.05
CA GLY A 223 27.45 3.14 3.91
C GLY A 223 26.08 3.26 4.61
N ALA A 224 25.15 2.31 4.38
CA ALA A 224 23.87 2.26 5.07
C ALA A 224 23.76 1.02 5.97
N SER A 225 23.14 1.17 7.13
CA SER A 225 22.82 0.04 8.02
C SER A 225 21.48 0.25 8.71
N LEU A 226 20.72 -0.83 8.90
CA LEU A 226 19.50 -0.82 9.69
C LEU A 226 19.85 -0.98 11.18
N LYS A 227 19.38 -0.08 12.03
CA LYS A 227 19.52 -0.22 13.49
C LYS A 227 18.76 -1.47 13.98
N PRO A 228 19.28 -2.21 14.98
CA PRO A 228 18.59 -3.36 15.55
C PRO A 228 17.21 -3.00 16.11
N ALA A 229 16.28 -3.96 16.01
CA ALA A 229 14.91 -3.91 16.52
C ALA A 229 14.02 -2.78 15.95
N ALA A 230 13.25 -3.12 14.91
CA ALA A 230 12.13 -2.30 14.44
C ALA A 230 10.88 -2.57 15.30
N TRP A 231 10.29 -1.52 15.86
CA TRP A 231 9.15 -1.59 16.79
C TRP A 231 7.89 -0.96 16.21
N VAL A 232 6.74 -1.50 16.62
CA VAL A 232 5.40 -0.99 16.37
C VAL A 232 4.85 -0.41 17.67
N PHE A 233 4.53 0.88 17.65
CA PHE A 233 4.09 1.62 18.83
C PHE A 233 2.57 1.84 18.84
N PRO A 234 1.89 1.78 19.99
CA PRO A 234 0.51 2.23 20.12
C PRO A 234 0.44 3.77 20.04
N PRO A 235 -0.65 4.35 19.51
CA PRO A 235 -0.90 5.79 19.52
C PRO A 235 -1.02 6.30 20.97
N SER A 236 0.06 6.86 21.50
CA SER A 236 0.17 7.25 22.91
C SER A 236 1.26 8.29 23.12
N GLU A 237 1.13 9.14 24.15
CA GLU A 237 2.19 10.07 24.57
C GLU A 237 3.51 9.37 24.90
N GLN A 238 3.46 8.09 25.25
CA GLN A 238 4.66 7.30 25.50
C GLN A 238 5.45 7.08 24.21
N ALA A 239 4.78 6.97 23.05
CA ALA A 239 5.45 6.90 21.76
C ALA A 239 6.14 8.23 21.40
N ASP A 240 5.53 9.39 21.69
CA ASP A 240 6.16 10.71 21.53
C ASP A 240 7.44 10.86 22.37
N LYS A 241 7.46 10.27 23.58
CA LYS A 241 8.64 10.28 24.47
C LYS A 241 9.74 9.32 24.02
N MET A 242 9.40 8.25 23.29
CA MET A 242 10.35 7.23 22.81
C MET A 242 10.89 7.52 21.40
N LEU A 243 10.14 8.27 20.58
CA LEU A 243 10.50 8.61 19.21
C LEU A 243 10.83 10.10 19.12
N ILE A 244 12.06 10.44 18.74
CA ILE A 244 12.43 11.85 18.51
C ILE A 244 11.72 12.34 17.23
N ASN A 245 10.83 13.33 17.36
CA ASN A 245 10.01 13.94 16.29
C ASN A 245 9.29 12.91 15.39
N PRO A 246 8.32 12.12 15.91
CA PRO A 246 7.63 11.08 15.14
C PRO A 246 6.85 11.67 13.96
N VAL A 247 7.04 11.11 12.77
CA VAL A 247 6.09 11.30 11.66
C VAL A 247 4.98 10.28 11.85
N TYR A 248 3.73 10.74 11.88
CA TYR A 248 2.53 9.92 12.06
C TYR A 248 1.81 9.66 10.72
N PRO A 249 1.02 8.58 10.61
CA PRO A 249 -0.03 8.51 9.59
C PRO A 249 -1.04 9.65 9.81
N PRO A 250 -1.70 10.18 8.76
CA PRO A 250 -1.84 9.59 7.43
C PRO A 250 -0.74 9.96 6.42
N ASP A 251 0.19 10.86 6.77
CA ASP A 251 1.12 11.57 5.85
C ASP A 251 2.19 10.68 5.16
N TYR A 252 2.10 9.37 5.31
CA TYR A 252 3.03 8.43 4.70
C TYR A 252 2.72 8.24 3.22
N GLN A 253 3.78 8.15 2.42
CA GLN A 253 3.71 7.68 1.05
C GLN A 253 3.78 6.14 1.03
N ASP A 254 2.67 5.49 1.35
CA ASP A 254 2.57 4.04 1.47
C ASP A 254 1.36 3.44 0.73
N ALA A 255 1.43 2.15 0.46
CA ALA A 255 0.37 1.40 -0.23
C ALA A 255 0.48 -0.10 0.04
N ILE A 256 -0.64 -0.80 -0.11
CA ILE A 256 -0.67 -2.24 -0.34
C ILE A 256 -0.58 -2.48 -1.84
N VAL A 257 0.37 -3.29 -2.28
CA VAL A 257 0.58 -3.66 -3.68
C VAL A 257 0.25 -5.14 -3.88
N TRP A 258 -0.63 -5.42 -4.83
CA TRP A 258 -1.04 -6.78 -5.22
C TRP A 258 -0.73 -7.07 -6.69
N PHE A 259 -0.74 -8.35 -7.08
CA PHE A 259 -0.19 -8.80 -8.36
C PHE A 259 -1.23 -9.53 -9.23
N PRO A 260 -1.96 -8.81 -10.11
CA PRO A 260 -2.95 -9.42 -11.00
C PRO A 260 -2.36 -10.52 -11.90
N GLY A 261 -3.07 -11.66 -11.98
CA GLY A 261 -2.68 -12.81 -12.79
C GLY A 261 -1.50 -13.63 -12.25
N LEU A 262 -0.99 -13.32 -11.05
CA LEU A 262 0.06 -14.09 -10.37
C LEU A 262 -0.50 -14.72 -9.08
N ALA A 263 -1.29 -15.79 -9.24
CA ALA A 263 -2.05 -16.42 -8.14
C ALA A 263 -1.20 -16.84 -6.92
N HIS A 264 0.07 -17.18 -7.13
CA HIS A 264 1.01 -17.59 -6.08
C HIS A 264 1.88 -16.45 -5.54
N ARG A 265 1.62 -15.19 -5.92
CA ARG A 265 2.36 -14.03 -5.43
C ARG A 265 1.52 -13.29 -4.39
N ALA A 266 1.97 -13.38 -3.14
CA ALA A 266 1.36 -12.64 -2.04
C ALA A 266 1.47 -11.13 -2.26
N PRO A 267 0.46 -10.34 -1.84
CA PRO A 267 0.55 -8.89 -1.82
C PRO A 267 1.55 -8.43 -0.75
N VAL A 268 2.11 -7.24 -0.94
CA VAL A 268 3.11 -6.64 -0.05
C VAL A 268 2.71 -5.21 0.30
N TYR A 269 3.06 -4.74 1.48
CA TYR A 269 2.93 -3.33 1.84
C TYR A 269 4.27 -2.64 1.59
N VAL A 270 4.23 -1.44 1.01
CA VAL A 270 5.41 -0.60 0.75
C VAL A 270 5.24 0.76 1.39
N SER A 271 6.28 1.27 2.04
CA SER A 271 6.38 2.64 2.55
C SER A 271 7.63 3.30 1.96
N ILE A 272 7.42 4.37 1.20
CA ILE A 272 8.46 5.03 0.40
C ILE A 272 8.84 6.35 1.06
N ASN A 273 10.13 6.51 1.34
CA ASN A 273 10.66 7.67 2.05
C ASN A 273 11.66 8.35 1.11
N VAL A 274 11.27 9.51 0.61
CA VAL A 274 12.01 10.28 -0.41
C VAL A 274 12.76 11.42 0.25
N ARG A 275 14.03 11.60 -0.11
CA ARG A 275 14.86 12.75 0.26
C ARG A 275 15.39 13.41 -0.99
N LEU A 276 14.99 14.64 -1.23
CA LEU A 276 15.71 15.51 -2.17
C LEU A 276 17.06 15.90 -1.53
N PRO A 277 18.08 16.30 -2.32
CA PRO A 277 19.19 17.05 -1.76
C PRO A 277 18.62 18.28 -1.03
N GLU A 278 19.24 18.66 0.08
CA GLU A 278 19.05 20.01 0.59
C GLU A 278 19.46 20.98 -0.53
N ASN A 279 18.64 22.01 -0.76
CA ASN A 279 19.04 23.05 -1.69
C ASN A 279 20.25 23.74 -1.08
N ASP A 280 21.43 23.56 -1.68
CA ASP A 280 22.58 24.44 -1.46
C ASP A 280 22.19 25.84 -1.92
N GLU A 281 21.52 26.60 -1.04
CA GLU A 281 21.33 28.03 -1.20
C GLU A 281 22.73 28.65 -1.30
N HIS A 282 23.13 28.95 -2.54
CA HIS A 282 24.37 29.65 -2.84
C HIS A 282 24.25 31.08 -2.30
N HIS A 283 24.57 31.26 -1.03
CA HIS A 283 24.98 32.54 -0.49
C HIS A 283 26.39 32.84 -1.05
N GLY A 284 26.41 33.55 -2.18
CA GLY A 284 27.57 34.30 -2.66
C GLY A 284 27.73 35.64 -1.96
#